data_AF-A0A3M6V012-F1
#
_entry.id   AF-A0A3M6V012-F1
#
_cell.length_a   1.000
_cell.length_b   1.000
_cell.length_c   1.000
_cell.angle_alpha   90.00
_cell.angle_beta   90.00
_cell.angle_gamma   90.00
#
_symmetry.space_group_name_H-M   'P 1'
#
loop_
_entity.id
_entity.type
_entity.pdbx_description
1 polymer ?
#
loop_
_entity_poly.entity_id
_entity_poly.type
_entity_poly.pdbx_seq_one_letter_code
_entity_poly.pdbx_strand_id
1 'polypeptide(L)'
;MAAVAAVIRAETTGSVASSFEQTLTKAKEKQKEKVKDTSDPLKVLDPVRKKLTSVEAQRVIAVVDDSIKRLELVSLLPYIIENLNRFSVVLGSDLVQVLEEHDRIQSSYQTAISKFSLDQRRSRSATPTASHVSSRRSSEASQAISEDEQGIPSVSGTLPESRESSAGSRKSFTQKPSQLSPLQTSNDQSVDLKVVDALSTQMKYSVKTILRLFASNPAAVNALKDLRNERSVEGNTMIDEMTTLRAILFERLLTTPSEEKERKQYLKQIIAREMKSSETGRKLQDELKRAIDDKENEISKRNDIIRRLKNDIYNVEKNAEEQNRRVITEAAKQDASEMKNSDSKKSKLQQESIELKKKLESDTLTHRESELALRKRKYKIETEVENWIQKYDTDMGERQDEFDALDTIYTEEKRQLNELEERFKTLEKEYLEIVEARRIAKEKAEAAERELNLKIRAARLIQSLWRAHRARKQLNKKKKGKKGKKGKKSGGKKKKR
;
A
#
# COMPACT_ATOMS: atom_id res chain seq x y z
N MET A 1 -20.86 24.10 11.47
CA MET A 1 -19.40 24.37 11.46
C MET A 1 -18.73 23.26 10.67
N ALA A 2 -18.85 23.28 9.35
CA ALA A 2 -18.24 22.32 8.44
C ALA A 2 -17.18 23.07 7.64
N ALA A 3 -15.90 22.78 7.90
CA ALA A 3 -14.80 23.47 7.26
C ALA A 3 -13.91 22.48 6.49
N VAL A 4 -14.00 22.63 5.16
CA VAL A 4 -12.87 22.72 4.22
C VAL A 4 -11.86 21.56 4.19
N ALA A 5 -12.06 20.63 3.24
CA ALA A 5 -10.99 19.84 2.63
C ALA A 5 -10.87 20.25 1.16
N ALA A 6 -9.97 21.19 0.86
CA ALA A 6 -9.62 21.57 -0.50
C ALA A 6 -8.61 20.56 -1.06
N VAL A 7 -9.04 19.79 -2.06
CA VAL A 7 -8.19 18.93 -2.88
C VAL A 7 -7.40 19.82 -3.83
N ILE A 8 -6.12 20.04 -3.54
CA ILE A 8 -5.18 20.64 -4.48
C ILE A 8 -4.62 19.50 -5.34
N ARG A 9 -5.20 19.30 -6.53
CA ARG A 9 -4.59 18.51 -7.60
C ARG A 9 -3.45 19.33 -8.21
N ALA A 10 -2.25 18.77 -8.18
CA ALA A 10 -1.08 19.33 -8.85
C ALA A 10 -1.20 19.15 -10.37
N GLU A 11 -1.67 20.19 -11.06
CA GLU A 11 -1.47 20.37 -12.49
C GLU A 11 -0.13 21.10 -12.72
N THR A 12 0.97 20.35 -12.79
CA THR A 12 2.27 20.89 -13.21
C THR A 12 3.02 19.91 -14.10
N THR A 13 2.42 19.56 -15.25
CA THR A 13 3.14 18.89 -16.36
C THR A 13 2.77 19.43 -17.74
N GLY A 14 2.22 20.65 -17.84
CA GLY A 14 1.70 21.20 -19.11
C GLY A 14 2.47 22.37 -19.75
N SER A 15 3.50 22.94 -19.10
CA SER A 15 4.06 24.23 -19.55
C SER A 15 5.46 24.14 -20.20
N VAL A 16 6.24 23.08 -19.92
CA VAL A 16 7.62 22.99 -20.41
C VAL A 16 7.68 22.50 -21.87
N ALA A 17 6.72 21.69 -22.32
CA ALA A 17 6.66 21.21 -23.70
C ALA A 17 6.36 22.32 -24.71
N SER A 18 5.49 23.28 -24.35
CA SER A 18 5.12 24.40 -25.22
C SER A 18 6.28 25.38 -25.43
N SER A 19 7.11 25.62 -24.41
CA SER A 19 8.28 26.49 -24.53
C SER A 19 9.41 25.89 -25.38
N PHE A 20 9.52 24.55 -25.41
CA PHE A 20 10.50 23.84 -26.24
C PHE A 20 10.08 23.77 -27.73
N GLU A 21 8.79 23.62 -28.04
CA GLU A 21 8.30 23.70 -29.43
C GLU A 21 8.37 25.13 -30.01
N GLN A 22 8.16 26.14 -29.17
CA GLN A 22 8.19 27.54 -29.61
C GLN A 22 9.62 28.08 -29.82
N THR A 23 10.63 27.42 -29.25
CA THR A 23 12.05 27.72 -29.49
C THR A 23 12.59 27.01 -30.73
N LEU A 24 12.13 25.78 -31.02
CA LEU A 24 12.47 25.06 -32.27
C LEU A 24 11.91 25.73 -33.53
N THR A 25 10.70 26.30 -33.45
CA THR A 25 10.07 27.03 -34.56
C THR A 25 10.76 28.37 -34.83
N LYS A 26 11.15 29.13 -33.80
CA LYS A 26 11.93 30.36 -33.94
C LYS A 26 13.38 30.14 -34.40
N ALA A 27 13.97 28.99 -34.10
CA ALA A 27 15.29 28.61 -34.64
C ALA A 27 15.22 28.26 -36.13
N LYS A 28 14.12 27.66 -36.60
CA LYS A 28 13.87 27.38 -38.03
C LYS A 28 13.56 28.63 -38.86
N GLU A 29 12.98 29.68 -38.25
CA GLU A 29 12.59 30.90 -38.98
C GLU A 29 13.74 31.88 -39.25
N LYS A 30 14.84 31.82 -38.49
CA LYS A 30 15.99 32.73 -38.64
C LYS A 30 17.05 32.31 -39.69
N GLN A 31 16.84 31.22 -40.43
CA GLN A 31 17.74 30.77 -41.51
C GLN A 31 17.11 30.80 -42.91
N LYS A 32 16.13 31.68 -43.16
CA LYS A 32 15.74 32.05 -44.53
C LYS A 32 16.45 33.32 -44.97
N GLU A 33 17.78 33.29 -44.93
CA GLU A 33 18.58 34.22 -45.71
C GLU A 33 18.52 33.76 -47.17
N LYS A 34 18.18 34.68 -48.08
CA LYS A 34 17.97 34.41 -49.50
C LYS A 34 19.13 33.60 -50.08
N VAL A 35 18.90 32.33 -50.39
CA VAL A 35 19.77 31.53 -51.25
C VAL A 35 19.69 32.17 -52.64
N LYS A 36 20.63 33.09 -52.88
CA LYS A 36 20.94 33.64 -54.20
C LYS A 36 21.31 32.46 -55.08
N ASP A 37 20.67 32.40 -56.25
CA ASP A 37 20.81 31.36 -57.26
C ASP A 37 22.16 30.64 -57.20
N THR A 38 22.08 29.36 -56.90
CA THR A 38 23.18 28.41 -56.99
C THR A 38 23.65 28.33 -58.44
N SER A 39 24.55 29.23 -58.83
CA SER A 39 25.63 28.78 -59.70
C SER A 39 26.28 27.63 -58.94
N ASP A 40 26.17 26.42 -59.47
CA ASP A 40 26.84 25.24 -58.96
C ASP A 40 28.25 25.65 -58.48
N PRO A 41 28.61 25.46 -57.19
CA PRO A 41 29.93 25.85 -56.68
C PRO A 41 31.08 25.18 -57.45
N LEU A 42 30.78 24.09 -58.16
CA LEU A 42 31.71 23.41 -59.05
C LEU A 42 31.87 24.12 -60.40
N LYS A 43 30.95 25.01 -60.80
CA LYS A 43 31.04 25.80 -62.04
C LYS A 43 32.21 26.79 -62.04
N VAL A 44 32.70 27.16 -60.87
CA VAL A 44 33.96 27.93 -60.69
C VAL A 44 35.18 27.12 -61.12
N LEU A 45 35.06 25.79 -61.17
CA LEU A 45 36.13 24.89 -61.57
C LEU A 45 36.17 24.69 -63.10
N ASP A 46 35.06 24.91 -63.80
CA ASP A 46 34.98 24.70 -65.25
C ASP A 46 35.83 25.73 -66.03
N PRO A 47 36.48 25.33 -67.14
CA PRO A 47 37.18 26.28 -68.00
C PRO A 47 36.22 27.35 -68.52
N VAL A 48 36.64 28.62 -68.47
CA VAL A 48 35.82 29.75 -68.91
C VAL A 48 35.60 29.69 -70.43
N ARG A 49 36.60 29.18 -71.15
CA ARG A 49 36.56 29.00 -72.61
C ARG A 49 35.95 27.66 -72.97
N LYS A 50 35.08 27.65 -73.98
CA LYS A 50 34.48 26.42 -74.55
C LYS A 50 35.08 26.00 -75.89
N LYS A 51 35.96 26.82 -76.47
CA LYS A 51 36.58 26.61 -77.79
C LYS A 51 38.07 26.92 -77.74
N LEU A 52 38.87 26.09 -78.42
CA LEU A 52 40.31 26.28 -78.56
C LEU A 52 40.61 27.38 -79.57
N THR A 53 41.28 28.44 -79.14
CA THR A 53 41.67 29.58 -80.01
C THR A 53 43.11 29.48 -80.52
N SER A 54 43.97 28.68 -79.89
CA SER A 54 45.35 28.45 -80.34
C SER A 54 45.39 27.38 -81.44
N VAL A 55 46.15 27.66 -82.49
CA VAL A 55 46.38 26.74 -83.61
C VAL A 55 47.15 25.50 -83.14
N GLU A 56 48.12 25.66 -82.23
CA GLU A 56 48.86 24.56 -81.63
C GLU A 56 47.93 23.64 -80.82
N ALA A 57 47.04 24.21 -80.00
CA ALA A 57 46.09 23.43 -79.22
C ALA A 57 45.08 22.66 -80.11
N GLN A 58 44.61 23.28 -81.19
CA GLN A 58 43.78 22.62 -82.19
C GLN A 58 44.53 21.47 -82.89
N ARG A 59 45.83 21.65 -83.21
CA ARG A 59 46.68 20.60 -83.78
C ARG A 59 46.85 19.42 -82.82
N VAL A 60 47.07 19.67 -81.53
CA VAL A 60 47.21 18.60 -80.52
C VAL A 60 45.95 17.74 -80.46
N ILE A 61 44.76 18.35 -80.41
CA ILE A 61 43.50 17.60 -80.41
C ILE A 61 43.27 16.88 -81.74
N ALA A 62 43.60 17.51 -82.87
CA ALA A 62 43.47 16.86 -84.19
C ALA A 62 44.35 15.61 -84.32
N VAL A 63 45.57 15.62 -83.75
CA VAL A 63 46.46 14.45 -83.71
C VAL A 63 45.85 13.33 -82.85
N VAL A 64 45.24 13.67 -81.71
CA VAL A 64 44.56 12.68 -80.85
C VAL A 64 43.31 12.12 -81.53
N ASP A 65 42.48 12.97 -82.15
CA ASP A 65 41.29 12.55 -82.89
C ASP A 65 41.67 11.65 -84.10
N ASP A 66 42.76 11.96 -84.81
CA ASP A 66 43.28 11.10 -85.89
C ASP A 66 43.85 9.78 -85.35
N SER A 67 44.51 9.80 -84.19
CA SER A 67 45.03 8.60 -83.54
C SER A 67 43.91 7.67 -83.09
N ILE A 68 42.82 8.22 -82.52
CA ILE A 68 41.62 7.45 -82.14
C ILE A 68 41.01 6.79 -83.38
N LYS A 69 40.78 7.54 -84.47
CA LYS A 69 40.23 6.98 -85.72
C LYS A 69 41.09 5.87 -86.31
N ARG A 70 42.42 6.03 -86.29
CA ARG A 70 43.34 4.98 -86.76
C ARG A 70 43.28 3.76 -85.85
N LEU A 71 43.20 3.95 -84.53
CA LEU A 71 43.10 2.85 -83.57
C LEU A 71 41.78 2.08 -83.72
N GLU A 72 40.66 2.78 -83.95
CA GLU A 72 39.36 2.19 -84.25
C GLU A 72 39.40 1.27 -85.47
N LEU A 73 40.13 1.66 -86.52
CA LEU A 73 40.30 0.86 -87.73
C LEU A 73 41.27 -0.31 -87.54
N VAL A 74 42.42 -0.08 -86.92
CA VAL A 74 43.44 -1.12 -86.70
C VAL A 74 42.90 -2.22 -85.78
N SER A 75 42.14 -1.86 -84.75
CA SER A 75 41.52 -2.84 -83.83
C SER A 75 40.42 -3.69 -84.47
N LEU A 76 39.89 -3.28 -85.62
CA LEU A 76 38.92 -4.07 -86.41
C LEU A 76 39.57 -5.01 -87.42
N LEU A 77 40.87 -4.87 -87.71
CA LEU A 77 41.55 -5.64 -88.76
C LEU A 77 41.43 -7.17 -88.58
N PRO A 78 41.59 -7.75 -87.37
CA PRO A 78 41.45 -9.19 -87.18
C PRO A 78 40.06 -9.71 -87.61
N TYR A 79 39.00 -9.01 -87.21
CA TYR A 79 37.63 -9.38 -87.57
C TYR A 79 37.33 -9.23 -89.07
N ILE A 80 37.87 -8.17 -89.69
CA ILE A 80 37.71 -7.92 -91.13
C ILE A 80 38.42 -9.02 -91.93
N ILE A 81 39.61 -9.44 -91.50
CA ILE A 81 40.39 -10.49 -92.15
C ILE A 81 39.67 -11.85 -92.07
N GLU A 82 39.07 -12.18 -90.93
CA GLU A 82 38.27 -13.40 -90.78
C GLU A 82 37.00 -13.40 -91.65
N ASN A 83 36.49 -12.21 -92.00
CA ASN A 83 35.22 -12.02 -92.73
C ASN A 83 35.40 -11.30 -94.08
N LEU A 84 36.53 -11.49 -94.76
CA LEU A 84 36.86 -10.76 -96.01
C LEU A 84 35.78 -10.88 -97.09
N ASN A 85 35.14 -12.04 -97.21
CA ASN A 85 34.08 -12.28 -98.20
C ASN A 85 32.89 -11.32 -98.04
N ARG A 86 32.57 -10.91 -96.81
CA ARG A 86 31.47 -9.99 -96.49
C ARG A 86 31.81 -8.55 -96.87
N PHE A 87 33.08 -8.16 -96.77
CA PHE A 87 33.53 -6.78 -96.96
C PHE A 87 34.20 -6.53 -98.31
N SER A 88 34.47 -7.58 -99.09
CA SER A 88 35.22 -7.54 -100.37
C SER A 88 34.73 -6.50 -101.36
N VAL A 89 33.41 -6.35 -101.49
CA VAL A 89 32.76 -5.38 -102.41
C VAL A 89 33.03 -3.93 -101.99
N VAL A 90 33.01 -3.65 -100.68
CA VAL A 90 33.16 -2.28 -100.15
C VAL A 90 34.63 -1.90 -100.00
N LEU A 91 35.48 -2.88 -99.67
CA LEU A 91 36.93 -2.69 -99.54
C LEU A 91 37.61 -2.50 -100.90
N GLY A 92 37.13 -3.18 -101.94
CA GLY A 92 37.74 -3.18 -103.28
C GLY A 92 38.92 -4.16 -103.41
N SER A 93 39.28 -4.52 -104.64
CA SER A 93 40.32 -5.53 -104.95
C SER A 93 41.65 -5.24 -104.28
N ASP A 94 42.08 -3.98 -104.31
CA ASP A 94 43.41 -3.56 -103.87
C ASP A 94 43.53 -3.65 -102.34
N LEU A 95 42.46 -3.29 -101.61
CA LEU A 95 42.45 -3.36 -100.15
C LEU A 95 42.31 -4.80 -99.66
N VAL A 96 41.51 -5.63 -100.34
CA VAL A 96 41.41 -7.07 -100.06
C VAL A 96 42.77 -7.75 -100.24
N GLN A 97 43.47 -7.48 -101.34
CA GLN A 97 44.79 -8.05 -101.59
C GLN A 97 45.81 -7.66 -100.50
N VAL A 98 45.82 -6.39 -100.08
CA VAL A 98 46.73 -5.91 -99.03
C VAL A 98 46.36 -6.49 -97.66
N LEU A 99 45.08 -6.73 -97.38
CA LEU A 99 44.64 -7.39 -96.14
C LEU A 99 45.01 -8.87 -96.11
N GLU A 100 44.93 -9.58 -97.24
CA GLU A 100 45.41 -10.97 -97.35
C GLU A 100 46.94 -11.05 -97.18
N GLU A 101 47.68 -10.09 -97.76
CA GLU A 101 49.13 -10.00 -97.55
C GLU A 101 49.46 -9.70 -96.08
N HIS A 102 48.70 -8.81 -95.45
CA HIS A 102 48.82 -8.51 -94.02
C HIS A 102 48.59 -9.75 -93.16
N ASP A 103 47.56 -10.54 -93.46
CA ASP A 103 47.27 -11.79 -92.72
C ASP A 103 48.41 -12.82 -92.85
N ARG A 104 49.00 -12.94 -94.04
CA ARG A 104 50.18 -13.79 -94.24
C ARG A 104 51.37 -13.30 -93.42
N ILE A 105 51.63 -11.99 -93.42
CA ILE A 105 52.69 -11.37 -92.61
C ILE A 105 52.39 -11.57 -91.11
N GLN A 106 51.13 -11.47 -90.70
CA GLN A 106 50.68 -11.66 -89.31
C GLN A 106 50.90 -13.07 -88.83
N SER A 107 50.49 -14.06 -89.63
CA SER A 107 50.70 -15.48 -89.35
C SER A 107 52.19 -15.82 -89.28
N SER A 108 53.00 -15.27 -90.20
CA SER A 108 54.46 -15.42 -90.18
C SER A 108 55.10 -14.80 -88.93
N TYR A 109 54.69 -13.58 -88.57
CA TYR A 109 55.17 -12.87 -87.38
C TYR A 109 54.79 -13.58 -86.08
N GLN A 110 53.54 -14.03 -85.93
CA GLN A 110 53.09 -14.79 -84.76
C GLN A 110 53.85 -16.12 -84.62
N THR A 111 54.07 -16.82 -85.74
CA THR A 111 54.87 -18.05 -85.77
C THR A 111 56.33 -17.77 -85.37
N ALA A 112 56.93 -16.70 -85.91
CA ALA A 112 58.30 -16.30 -85.61
C ALA A 112 58.48 -15.91 -84.14
N ILE A 113 57.55 -15.13 -83.56
CA ILE A 113 57.56 -14.79 -82.12
C ILE A 113 57.38 -16.03 -81.26
N SER A 114 56.45 -16.92 -81.61
CA SER A 114 56.20 -18.13 -80.83
C SER A 114 57.44 -19.02 -80.78
N LYS A 115 58.10 -19.23 -81.93
CA LYS A 115 59.37 -19.95 -82.03
C LYS A 115 60.49 -19.25 -81.26
N PHE A 116 60.66 -17.95 -81.44
CA PHE A 116 61.66 -17.16 -80.71
C PHE A 116 61.46 -17.20 -79.19
N SER A 117 60.22 -17.13 -78.72
CA SER A 117 59.89 -17.21 -77.29
C SER A 117 60.15 -18.60 -76.72
N LEU A 118 59.92 -19.65 -77.51
CA LEU A 118 60.25 -21.03 -77.15
C LEU A 118 61.76 -21.24 -77.11
N ASP A 119 62.50 -20.70 -78.07
CA ASP A 119 63.97 -20.75 -78.11
C ASP A 119 64.60 -19.96 -76.95
N GLN A 120 64.02 -18.84 -76.55
CA GLN A 120 64.44 -18.08 -75.36
C GLN A 120 64.16 -18.88 -74.07
N ARG A 121 63.06 -19.63 -74.00
CA ARG A 121 62.78 -20.54 -72.87
C ARG A 121 63.71 -21.76 -72.87
N ARG A 122 64.06 -22.29 -74.05
CA ARG A 122 64.94 -23.46 -74.24
C ARG A 122 66.41 -23.15 -73.93
N SER A 123 66.88 -21.95 -74.31
CA SER A 123 68.21 -21.44 -73.94
C SER A 123 68.32 -21.12 -72.44
N ARG A 124 67.22 -20.68 -71.80
CA ARG A 124 67.13 -20.54 -70.34
C ARG A 124 67.13 -21.86 -69.58
N SER A 125 66.66 -22.96 -70.17
CA SER A 125 66.61 -24.28 -69.54
C SER A 125 67.77 -25.22 -69.87
N ALA A 126 68.60 -24.89 -70.87
CA ALA A 126 69.74 -25.72 -71.31
C ALA A 126 71.06 -25.49 -70.55
N THR A 127 71.06 -24.75 -69.44
CA THR A 127 72.22 -24.64 -68.54
C THR A 127 71.90 -25.29 -67.18
N PRO A 128 72.44 -26.49 -66.86
CA PRO A 128 72.27 -27.11 -65.54
C PRO A 128 73.46 -26.81 -64.61
N THR A 129 73.14 -26.16 -63.49
CA THR A 129 73.73 -26.22 -62.13
C THR A 129 75.26 -26.36 -61.94
N ALA A 130 75.83 -25.37 -61.24
CA ALA A 130 76.81 -25.63 -60.17
C ALA A 130 76.40 -24.86 -58.91
N SER A 131 76.39 -25.58 -57.81
CA SER A 131 75.90 -25.26 -56.47
C SER A 131 76.77 -24.27 -55.69
N HIS A 132 76.09 -23.38 -54.95
CA HIS A 132 76.39 -22.85 -53.61
C HIS A 132 77.84 -22.84 -53.07
N VAL A 133 78.36 -21.62 -52.87
CA VAL A 133 79.22 -21.17 -51.75
C VAL A 133 78.84 -19.68 -51.54
N SER A 134 78.12 -19.33 -50.46
CA SER A 134 78.66 -18.68 -49.24
C SER A 134 79.25 -17.28 -49.52
N SER A 135 79.09 -16.23 -48.70
CA SER A 135 78.67 -16.08 -47.32
C SER A 135 78.87 -14.60 -46.96
N ARG A 136 78.13 -14.13 -45.95
CA ARG A 136 78.48 -13.02 -45.02
C ARG A 136 78.60 -11.61 -45.63
N ARG A 137 77.66 -10.71 -45.34
CA ARG A 137 77.40 -10.02 -44.05
C ARG A 137 78.41 -8.90 -43.77
N SER A 138 77.95 -7.69 -44.02
CA SER A 138 78.01 -6.49 -43.16
C SER A 138 77.29 -5.38 -43.93
N SER A 139 76.49 -4.50 -43.35
CA SER A 139 76.07 -4.27 -41.97
C SER A 139 75.07 -3.09 -42.03
N GLU A 140 74.28 -2.97 -40.96
CA GLU A 140 73.70 -1.70 -40.47
C GLU A 140 72.65 -0.99 -41.33
N ALA A 141 71.68 -0.29 -40.77
CA ALA A 141 71.05 -0.24 -39.46
C ALA A 141 69.86 0.72 -39.63
N SER A 142 68.86 0.59 -38.75
CA SER A 142 67.78 1.56 -38.49
C SER A 142 66.54 1.51 -39.40
N GLN A 143 65.49 0.85 -38.92
CA GLN A 143 64.32 1.58 -38.39
C GLN A 143 63.38 0.65 -37.59
N ALA A 144 63.40 0.85 -36.26
CA ALA A 144 62.26 0.72 -35.36
C ALA A 144 61.20 1.80 -35.74
N ILE A 145 59.88 1.59 -35.68
CA ILE A 145 59.04 1.33 -34.48
C ILE A 145 59.22 2.50 -33.47
N SER A 146 58.21 3.20 -32.96
CA SER A 146 56.74 3.14 -33.08
C SER A 146 56.13 4.20 -32.16
N GLU A 147 54.86 4.53 -32.38
CA GLU A 147 53.87 4.63 -31.30
C GLU A 147 52.67 3.79 -31.80
N ASP A 148 52.57 2.53 -31.40
CA ASP A 148 51.69 1.98 -30.35
C ASP A 148 50.20 2.29 -30.56
N GLU A 149 49.36 1.27 -30.76
CA GLU A 149 48.65 0.63 -29.64
C GLU A 149 47.83 -0.61 -30.07
N GLN A 150 47.57 -1.46 -29.08
CA GLN A 150 46.84 -2.74 -29.00
C GLN A 150 45.41 -2.67 -29.61
N GLY A 151 44.68 -3.70 -30.03
CA GLY A 151 44.61 -5.12 -29.68
C GLY A 151 43.14 -5.52 -29.39
N ILE A 152 42.44 -6.14 -30.37
CA ILE A 152 41.46 -7.29 -30.29
C ILE A 152 40.13 -7.07 -29.46
N PRO A 153 38.92 -7.68 -29.72
CA PRO A 153 38.56 -8.90 -30.50
C PRO A 153 37.25 -8.92 -31.34
N SER A 154 37.13 -10.01 -32.13
CA SER A 154 35.93 -10.84 -32.44
C SER A 154 34.75 -10.20 -33.23
N VAL A 155 34.12 -10.88 -34.20
CA VAL A 155 33.27 -12.07 -34.02
C VAL A 155 33.14 -12.87 -35.33
N SER A 156 33.14 -14.21 -35.20
CA SER A 156 32.72 -15.24 -36.17
C SER A 156 31.39 -14.86 -36.87
N GLY A 157 31.24 -14.98 -38.18
CA GLY A 157 31.25 -16.24 -38.91
C GLY A 157 29.82 -16.79 -39.00
N THR A 158 29.28 -16.82 -40.22
CA THR A 158 28.53 -17.95 -40.83
C THR A 158 27.88 -17.46 -42.10
N LEU A 159 28.23 -18.08 -43.23
CA LEU A 159 27.32 -18.68 -44.21
C LEU A 159 28.17 -19.30 -45.33
N PRO A 160 28.01 -20.59 -45.63
CA PRO A 160 28.63 -21.22 -46.79
C PRO A 160 27.61 -21.48 -47.91
N GLU A 161 28.19 -21.90 -49.04
CA GLU A 161 27.67 -22.95 -49.91
C GLU A 161 26.78 -22.52 -51.09
N SER A 162 27.34 -22.71 -52.29
CA SER A 162 26.57 -23.05 -53.49
C SER A 162 27.29 -24.17 -54.23
N ARG A 163 26.55 -25.27 -54.37
CA ARG A 163 26.89 -26.56 -54.96
C ARG A 163 26.90 -26.49 -56.50
N GLU A 164 27.72 -27.39 -57.06
CA GLU A 164 27.46 -28.33 -58.18
C GLU A 164 26.30 -27.97 -59.13
N SER A 165 26.40 -28.08 -60.46
CA SER A 165 26.88 -29.25 -61.20
C SER A 165 26.86 -28.98 -62.70
N SER A 166 27.84 -29.53 -63.39
CA SER A 166 27.83 -29.80 -64.83
C SER A 166 27.06 -31.08 -65.12
N ALA A 167 26.08 -31.02 -66.04
CA ALA A 167 25.46 -32.19 -66.66
C ALA A 167 25.76 -32.20 -68.16
N GLY A 168 26.17 -33.35 -68.70
CA GLY A 168 26.42 -33.50 -70.14
C GLY A 168 27.16 -34.77 -70.50
N SER A 169 26.51 -35.93 -70.29
CA SER A 169 27.01 -37.24 -70.70
C SER A 169 26.85 -37.47 -72.20
N ARG A 170 27.85 -38.18 -72.74
CA ARG A 170 28.05 -38.68 -74.10
C ARG A 170 27.00 -39.71 -74.55
N LYS A 171 26.78 -39.78 -75.86
CA LYS A 171 26.48 -40.99 -76.67
C LYS A 171 27.15 -40.81 -78.04
N SER A 172 28.25 -41.53 -78.32
CA SER A 172 28.35 -42.70 -79.23
C SER A 172 28.15 -42.33 -80.71
N PHE A 173 29.08 -42.57 -81.63
CA PHE A 173 29.49 -43.91 -82.05
C PHE A 173 30.85 -43.89 -82.78
N THR A 174 31.46 -45.06 -82.75
CA THR A 174 32.74 -45.51 -83.30
C THR A 174 32.82 -45.56 -84.82
N GLN A 175 34.01 -45.29 -85.37
CA GLN A 175 34.65 -46.18 -86.35
C GLN A 175 36.19 -46.06 -86.26
N LYS A 176 36.83 -47.23 -86.17
CA LYS A 176 38.25 -47.56 -86.36
C LYS A 176 38.34 -48.30 -87.73
N PRO A 177 39.50 -48.68 -88.33
CA PRO A 177 40.89 -48.52 -87.90
C PRO A 177 41.96 -48.22 -89.01
N SER A 178 43.21 -48.00 -88.56
CA SER A 178 44.52 -48.46 -89.12
C SER A 178 45.01 -48.06 -90.53
N GLN A 179 46.22 -47.48 -90.62
CA GLN A 179 47.48 -48.13 -91.07
C GLN A 179 48.69 -47.14 -91.03
N LEU A 180 49.89 -47.72 -90.92
CA LEU A 180 51.25 -47.18 -90.68
C LEU A 180 51.73 -46.17 -91.77
N SER A 181 52.67 -45.23 -91.59
CA SER A 181 54.10 -45.36 -91.23
C SER A 181 54.78 -43.95 -91.12
N PRO A 182 55.99 -43.82 -90.52
CA PRO A 182 56.64 -42.56 -90.17
C PRO A 182 57.67 -42.09 -91.22
N LEU A 183 57.87 -40.77 -91.37
CA LEU A 183 59.12 -40.24 -91.94
C LEU A 183 59.41 -38.80 -91.51
N GLN A 184 60.68 -38.60 -91.17
CA GLN A 184 61.32 -37.34 -90.80
C GLN A 184 61.27 -36.30 -91.93
N THR A 185 61.08 -35.02 -91.57
CA THR A 185 61.84 -33.92 -92.18
C THR A 185 62.18 -32.87 -91.12
N SER A 186 63.47 -32.76 -90.87
CA SER A 186 64.15 -31.68 -90.16
C SER A 186 63.94 -30.34 -90.87
N ASN A 187 63.52 -29.32 -90.13
CA ASN A 187 63.89 -27.93 -90.40
C ASN A 187 63.90 -27.16 -89.06
N ASP A 188 64.89 -27.49 -88.23
CA ASP A 188 65.22 -26.76 -87.01
C ASP A 188 66.12 -25.57 -87.42
N GLN A 189 65.50 -24.49 -87.90
CA GLN A 189 66.17 -23.20 -88.06
C GLN A 189 65.80 -22.32 -86.87
N SER A 190 66.78 -22.00 -86.03
CA SER A 190 66.66 -20.98 -84.97
C SER A 190 66.23 -19.66 -85.59
N VAL A 191 65.13 -19.08 -85.13
CA VAL A 191 64.65 -17.79 -85.64
C VAL A 191 65.48 -16.68 -85.01
N ASP A 192 66.32 -16.00 -85.80
CA ASP A 192 67.17 -14.91 -85.34
C ASP A 192 66.32 -13.65 -85.02
N LEU A 193 66.71 -12.88 -83.99
CA LEU A 193 65.97 -11.68 -83.54
C LEU A 193 65.75 -10.66 -84.67
N LYS A 194 66.70 -10.62 -85.62
CA LYS A 194 66.64 -9.80 -86.84
C LYS A 194 65.46 -10.14 -87.75
N VAL A 195 65.03 -11.40 -87.79
CA VAL A 195 63.88 -11.84 -88.59
C VAL A 195 62.57 -11.38 -87.94
N VAL A 196 62.49 -11.45 -86.61
CA VAL A 196 61.34 -10.93 -85.85
C VAL A 196 61.22 -9.41 -86.02
N ASP A 197 62.33 -8.68 -85.97
CA ASP A 197 62.36 -7.22 -86.17
C ASP A 197 62.04 -6.81 -87.61
N ALA A 198 62.52 -7.57 -88.60
CA ALA A 198 62.18 -7.36 -90.02
C ALA A 198 60.67 -7.59 -90.26
N LEU A 199 60.10 -8.68 -89.73
CA LEU A 199 58.67 -8.97 -89.81
C LEU A 199 57.82 -7.94 -89.05
N SER A 200 58.29 -7.44 -87.90
CA SER A 200 57.65 -6.34 -87.16
C SER A 200 57.64 -5.04 -87.97
N THR A 201 58.72 -4.74 -88.69
CA THR A 201 58.82 -3.57 -89.56
C THR A 201 57.90 -3.70 -90.77
N GLN A 202 57.85 -4.89 -91.39
CA GLN A 202 56.94 -5.20 -92.48
C GLN A 202 55.47 -5.14 -92.04
N MET A 203 55.17 -5.62 -90.83
CA MET A 203 53.86 -5.50 -90.18
C MET A 203 53.44 -4.03 -90.05
N LYS A 204 54.31 -3.18 -89.51
CA LYS A 204 54.07 -1.73 -89.38
C LYS A 204 53.85 -1.06 -90.74
N TYR A 205 54.61 -1.43 -91.76
CA TYR A 205 54.45 -0.89 -93.12
C TYR A 205 53.14 -1.35 -93.77
N SER A 206 52.77 -2.61 -93.56
CA SER A 206 51.50 -3.18 -94.01
C SER A 206 50.32 -2.45 -93.38
N VAL A 207 50.29 -2.27 -92.05
CA VAL A 207 49.25 -1.47 -91.35
C VAL A 207 49.20 -0.02 -91.88
N LYS A 208 50.35 0.63 -92.10
CA LYS A 208 50.39 1.98 -92.67
C LYS A 208 49.81 2.03 -94.09
N THR A 209 50.08 1.01 -94.90
CA THR A 209 49.57 0.90 -96.26
C THR A 209 48.06 0.69 -96.25
N ILE A 210 47.55 -0.19 -95.38
CA ILE A 210 46.13 -0.41 -95.14
C ILE A 210 45.44 0.89 -94.72
N LEU A 211 45.97 1.59 -93.71
CA LEU A 211 45.40 2.87 -93.24
C LEU A 211 45.37 3.94 -94.33
N ARG A 212 46.39 3.98 -95.22
CA ARG A 212 46.41 4.91 -96.36
C ARG A 212 45.34 4.56 -97.38
N LEU A 213 45.14 3.28 -97.68
CA LEU A 213 44.08 2.82 -98.60
C LEU A 213 42.68 3.07 -98.02
N PHE A 214 42.48 2.86 -96.72
CA PHE A 214 41.25 3.26 -96.03
C PHE A 214 41.02 4.78 -96.07
N ALA A 215 42.07 5.60 -95.94
CA ALA A 215 41.95 7.04 -96.08
C ALA A 215 41.53 7.47 -97.50
N SER A 216 41.96 6.73 -98.53
CA SER A 216 41.56 6.95 -99.93
C SER A 216 40.17 6.39 -100.28
N ASN A 217 39.61 5.48 -99.47
CA ASN A 217 38.28 4.91 -99.65
C ASN A 217 37.36 5.19 -98.43
N PRO A 218 36.68 6.36 -98.39
CA PRO A 218 35.77 6.71 -97.31
C PRO A 218 34.56 5.78 -97.15
N ALA A 219 34.12 5.13 -98.23
CA ALA A 219 33.00 4.19 -98.20
C ALA A 219 33.35 2.94 -97.38
N ALA A 220 34.58 2.43 -97.53
CA ALA A 220 35.13 1.35 -96.72
C ALA A 220 35.20 1.70 -95.24
N VAL A 221 35.70 2.91 -94.90
CA VAL A 221 35.75 3.36 -93.50
C VAL A 221 34.35 3.46 -92.90
N ASN A 222 33.38 4.00 -93.63
CA ASN A 222 32.00 4.15 -93.15
C ASN A 222 31.32 2.80 -92.88
N ALA A 223 31.56 1.79 -93.71
CA ALA A 223 31.00 0.45 -93.50
C ALA A 223 31.54 -0.25 -92.24
N LEU A 224 32.67 0.20 -91.71
CA LEU A 224 33.32 -0.39 -90.53
C LEU A 224 33.02 0.37 -89.23
N LYS A 225 32.41 1.57 -89.29
CA LYS A 225 32.15 2.41 -88.11
C LYS A 225 31.23 1.76 -87.09
N ASP A 226 30.26 0.97 -87.55
CA ASP A 226 29.23 0.38 -86.68
C ASP A 226 29.65 -0.99 -86.09
N LEU A 227 30.89 -1.43 -86.32
CA LEU A 227 31.41 -2.73 -85.88
C LEU A 227 32.08 -2.69 -84.50
N ARG A 228 31.74 -1.73 -83.63
CA ARG A 228 32.32 -1.61 -82.27
C ARG A 228 32.27 -2.91 -81.47
N ASN A 229 31.18 -3.68 -81.59
CA ASN A 229 30.96 -4.92 -80.87
C ASN A 229 31.83 -6.09 -81.37
N GLU A 230 32.41 -5.95 -82.56
CA GLU A 230 33.27 -6.98 -83.18
C GLU A 230 34.75 -6.76 -82.85
N ARG A 231 35.09 -5.66 -82.16
CA ARG A 231 36.44 -5.41 -81.61
C ARG A 231 36.66 -6.20 -80.34
N SER A 232 37.93 -6.53 -80.05
CA SER A 232 38.30 -7.09 -78.74
C SER A 232 37.97 -6.13 -77.60
N VAL A 233 37.80 -6.70 -76.40
CA VAL A 233 37.52 -5.93 -75.18
C VAL A 233 38.66 -4.96 -74.91
N GLU A 234 39.91 -5.42 -75.04
CA GLU A 234 41.12 -4.64 -74.83
C GLU A 234 41.23 -3.48 -75.83
N GLY A 235 40.84 -3.70 -77.09
CA GLY A 235 40.83 -2.67 -78.12
C GLY A 235 39.79 -1.58 -77.83
N ASN A 236 38.59 -1.98 -77.38
CA ASN A 236 37.55 -1.04 -76.97
C ASN A 236 37.95 -0.26 -75.71
N THR A 237 38.53 -0.91 -74.70
CA THR A 237 39.03 -0.22 -73.49
C THR A 237 40.09 0.82 -73.84
N MET A 238 41.06 0.50 -74.69
CA MET A 238 42.09 1.46 -75.12
C MET A 238 41.48 2.67 -75.88
N ILE A 239 40.47 2.45 -76.72
CA ILE A 239 39.77 3.53 -77.44
C ILE A 239 38.98 4.42 -76.46
N ASP A 240 38.30 3.82 -75.48
CA ASP A 240 37.55 4.53 -74.45
C ASP A 240 38.50 5.37 -73.55
N GLU A 241 39.67 4.83 -73.19
CA GLU A 241 40.73 5.55 -72.47
C GLU A 241 41.31 6.70 -73.30
N MET A 242 41.58 6.48 -74.59
CA MET A 242 42.05 7.53 -75.50
C MET A 242 41.01 8.63 -75.70
N THR A 243 39.72 8.29 -75.73
CA THR A 243 38.60 9.25 -75.79
C THR A 243 38.50 10.05 -74.49
N THR A 244 38.74 9.40 -73.35
CA THR A 244 38.82 10.06 -72.04
C THR A 244 40.01 11.01 -71.96
N LEU A 245 41.19 10.58 -72.41
CA LEU A 245 42.38 11.42 -72.50
C LEU A 245 42.14 12.62 -73.39
N ARG A 246 41.47 12.43 -74.53
CA ARG A 246 41.08 13.52 -75.44
C ARG A 246 40.19 14.55 -74.74
N ALA A 247 39.22 14.11 -73.93
CA ALA A 247 38.39 15.00 -73.13
C ALA A 247 39.21 15.78 -72.07
N ILE A 248 40.11 15.11 -71.36
CA ILE A 248 41.00 15.73 -70.36
C ILE A 248 41.93 16.76 -71.01
N LEU A 249 42.58 16.40 -72.12
CA LEU A 249 43.47 17.29 -72.86
C LEU A 249 42.70 18.50 -73.40
N PHE A 250 41.48 18.30 -73.89
CA PHE A 250 40.62 19.39 -74.35
C PHE A 250 40.31 20.37 -73.21
N GLU A 251 39.91 19.88 -72.04
CA GLU A 251 39.68 20.71 -70.85
C GLU A 251 40.95 21.44 -70.42
N ARG A 252 42.10 20.75 -70.35
CA ARG A 252 43.40 21.34 -69.98
C ARG A 252 43.88 22.41 -70.96
N LEU A 253 43.63 22.22 -72.25
CA LEU A 253 43.98 23.20 -73.28
C LEU A 253 43.00 24.39 -73.32
N LEU A 254 41.82 24.27 -72.70
CA LEU A 254 40.88 25.37 -72.49
C LEU A 254 41.18 26.18 -71.23
N THR A 255 41.83 25.59 -70.23
CA THR A 255 42.20 26.28 -68.99
C THR A 255 43.42 27.17 -69.16
N THR A 256 43.32 28.43 -68.71
CA THR A 256 44.48 29.32 -68.65
C THR A 256 45.32 29.09 -67.37
N PRO A 257 46.62 29.44 -67.35
CA PRO A 257 47.44 29.31 -66.14
C PRO A 257 46.91 30.13 -64.95
N SER A 258 46.23 31.25 -65.22
CA SER A 258 45.57 32.05 -64.18
C SER A 258 44.35 31.34 -63.61
N GLU A 259 43.49 30.80 -64.48
CA GLU A 259 42.33 29.99 -64.08
C GLU A 259 42.75 28.76 -63.26
N GLU A 260 43.84 28.08 -63.62
CA GLU A 260 44.34 26.95 -62.85
C GLU A 260 44.82 27.37 -61.45
N LYS A 261 45.48 28.52 -61.32
CA LYS A 261 45.91 29.07 -60.03
C LYS A 261 44.71 29.46 -59.17
N GLU A 262 43.69 30.09 -59.75
CA GLU A 262 42.43 30.43 -59.07
C GLU A 262 41.69 29.18 -58.61
N ARG A 263 41.57 28.16 -59.47
CA ARG A 263 40.99 26.86 -59.14
C ARG A 263 41.70 26.20 -57.94
N LYS A 264 43.03 26.19 -57.95
CA LYS A 264 43.85 25.67 -56.84
C LYS A 264 43.62 26.44 -55.54
N GLN A 265 43.53 27.77 -55.62
CA GLN A 265 43.30 28.61 -54.45
C GLN A 265 41.89 28.44 -53.88
N TYR A 266 40.87 28.34 -54.75
CA TYR A 266 39.50 28.07 -54.37
C TYR A 266 39.36 26.71 -53.67
N LEU A 267 39.99 25.66 -54.22
CA LEU A 267 40.00 24.34 -53.60
C LEU A 267 40.67 24.35 -52.22
N LYS A 268 41.78 25.07 -52.05
CA LYS A 268 42.42 25.25 -50.73
C LYS A 268 41.49 25.92 -49.73
N GLN A 269 40.73 26.93 -50.15
CA GLN A 269 39.76 27.59 -49.27
C GLN A 269 38.62 26.66 -48.88
N ILE A 270 38.11 25.85 -49.81
CA ILE A 270 37.09 24.83 -49.52
C ILE A 270 37.62 23.83 -48.50
N ILE A 271 38.81 23.27 -48.72
CA ILE A 271 39.43 22.31 -47.79
C ILE A 271 39.58 22.94 -46.40
N ALA A 272 40.07 24.18 -46.31
CA ALA A 272 40.22 24.86 -45.02
C ALA A 272 38.88 25.10 -44.32
N ARG A 273 37.83 25.43 -45.07
CA ARG A 273 36.46 25.58 -44.53
C ARG A 273 35.91 24.24 -44.06
N GLU A 274 36.10 23.19 -44.85
CA GLU A 274 35.66 21.84 -44.51
C GLU A 274 36.36 21.33 -43.25
N MET A 275 37.67 21.52 -43.13
CA MET A 275 38.43 21.16 -41.93
C MET A 275 37.91 21.89 -40.68
N LYS A 276 37.66 23.21 -40.79
CA LYS A 276 37.07 23.99 -39.68
C LYS A 276 35.66 23.52 -39.33
N SER A 277 34.82 23.27 -40.35
CA SER A 277 33.46 22.76 -40.19
C SER A 277 33.46 21.39 -39.50
N SER A 278 34.32 20.48 -39.96
CA SER A 278 34.54 19.15 -39.38
C SER A 278 35.01 19.23 -37.93
N GLU A 279 35.97 20.11 -37.62
CA GLU A 279 36.43 20.33 -36.24
C GLU A 279 35.31 20.84 -35.33
N THR A 280 34.50 21.80 -35.80
CA THR A 280 33.34 22.28 -35.05
C THR A 280 32.28 21.19 -34.88
N GLY A 281 32.04 20.37 -35.90
CA GLY A 281 31.16 19.22 -35.85
C GLY A 281 31.61 18.20 -34.81
N ARG A 282 32.92 17.91 -34.77
CA ARG A 282 33.52 17.02 -33.76
C ARG A 282 33.35 17.57 -32.34
N LYS A 283 33.62 18.86 -32.12
CA LYS A 283 33.42 19.50 -30.80
C LYS A 283 31.97 19.41 -30.33
N LEU A 284 31.01 19.72 -31.21
CA LEU A 284 29.59 19.60 -30.90
C LEU A 284 29.17 18.16 -30.64
N GLN A 285 29.74 17.19 -31.35
CA GLN A 285 29.48 15.77 -31.12
C GLN A 285 30.04 15.30 -29.76
N ASP A 286 31.23 15.77 -29.38
CA ASP A 286 31.82 15.49 -28.07
C ASP A 286 31.02 16.16 -26.93
N GLU A 287 30.56 17.40 -27.10
CA GLU A 287 29.68 18.08 -26.15
C GLU A 287 28.33 17.36 -26.00
N LEU A 288 27.73 16.93 -27.11
CA LEU A 288 26.50 16.15 -27.10
C LEU A 288 26.69 14.83 -26.33
N LYS A 289 27.81 14.13 -26.58
CA LYS A 289 28.12 12.89 -25.87
C LYS A 289 28.27 13.11 -24.36
N ARG A 290 29.01 14.15 -23.95
CA ARG A 290 29.15 14.51 -22.52
C ARG A 290 27.80 14.83 -21.88
N ALA A 291 26.95 15.59 -22.57
CA ALA A 291 25.61 15.91 -22.06
C ALA A 291 24.71 14.67 -21.92
N ILE A 292 24.83 13.69 -22.83
CA ILE A 292 24.14 12.40 -22.72
C ILE A 292 24.66 11.61 -21.52
N ASP A 293 25.98 11.49 -21.37
CA ASP A 293 26.60 10.75 -20.27
C ASP A 293 26.25 11.37 -18.90
N ASP A 294 26.28 12.70 -18.78
CA ASP A 294 25.88 13.42 -17.56
C ASP A 294 24.40 13.20 -17.22
N LYS A 295 23.53 13.23 -18.24
CA LYS A 295 22.10 12.93 -18.07
C LYS A 295 21.89 11.48 -17.63
N GLU A 296 22.57 10.52 -18.22
CA GLU A 296 22.44 9.10 -17.87
C GLU A 296 22.94 8.85 -16.44
N ASN A 297 24.04 9.48 -16.03
CA ASN A 297 24.55 9.45 -14.66
C ASN A 297 23.53 10.01 -13.66
N GLU A 298 22.87 11.12 -13.98
CA GLU A 298 21.83 11.72 -13.13
C GLU A 298 20.58 10.83 -13.07
N ILE A 299 20.17 10.22 -14.19
CA ILE A 299 19.08 9.24 -14.23
C ILE A 299 19.41 8.05 -13.34
N SER A 300 20.63 7.52 -13.42
CA SER A 300 21.10 6.40 -12.58
C SER A 300 21.02 6.74 -11.08
N LYS A 301 21.53 7.91 -10.67
CA LYS A 301 21.43 8.39 -9.27
C LYS A 301 19.99 8.52 -8.79
N ARG A 302 19.11 9.09 -9.62
CA ARG A 302 17.67 9.21 -9.30
C ARG A 302 17.01 7.84 -9.18
N ASN A 303 17.35 6.90 -10.05
CA ASN A 303 16.85 5.53 -9.98
C ASN A 303 17.31 4.81 -8.71
N ASP A 304 18.53 5.04 -8.23
CA ASP A 304 19.01 4.52 -6.95
C ASP A 304 18.23 5.11 -5.76
N ILE A 305 17.92 6.41 -5.79
CA ILE A 305 17.10 7.06 -4.76
C ILE A 305 15.68 6.49 -4.79
N ILE A 306 15.07 6.34 -5.97
CA ILE A 306 13.74 5.74 -6.13
C ILE A 306 13.72 4.32 -5.56
N ARG A 307 14.76 3.51 -5.83
CA ARG A 307 14.86 2.15 -5.27
C ARG A 307 14.91 2.17 -3.73
N ARG A 308 15.72 3.06 -3.14
CA ARG A 308 15.79 3.22 -1.67
C ARG A 308 14.46 3.64 -1.08
N LEU A 309 13.83 4.69 -1.63
CA LEU A 309 12.54 5.17 -1.14
C LEU A 309 11.43 4.12 -1.27
N LYS A 310 11.41 3.33 -2.35
CA LYS A 310 10.47 2.20 -2.49
C LYS A 310 10.66 1.15 -1.39
N ASN A 311 11.91 0.82 -1.06
CA ASN A 311 12.21 -0.11 0.02
C ASN A 311 11.81 0.46 1.39
N ASP A 312 12.08 1.74 1.63
CA ASP A 312 11.71 2.41 2.89
C ASP A 312 10.19 2.46 3.07
N ILE A 313 9.44 2.80 2.01
CA ILE A 313 7.97 2.76 2.01
C ILE A 313 7.49 1.34 2.34
N TYR A 314 7.99 0.33 1.63
CA TYR A 314 7.62 -1.06 1.88
C TYR A 314 7.89 -1.49 3.33
N ASN A 315 9.05 -1.12 3.88
CA ASN A 315 9.40 -1.44 5.26
C ASN A 315 8.49 -0.72 6.27
N VAL A 316 8.18 0.55 6.05
CA VAL A 316 7.27 1.32 6.90
C VAL A 316 5.86 0.74 6.85
N GLU A 317 5.34 0.42 5.67
CA GLU A 317 4.03 -0.20 5.48
C GLU A 317 3.95 -1.55 6.18
N LYS A 318 4.92 -2.44 5.93
CA LYS A 318 4.97 -3.75 6.57
C LYS A 318 5.04 -3.66 8.10
N ASN A 319 5.88 -2.77 8.62
CA ASN A 319 5.99 -2.57 10.06
C ASN A 319 4.69 -2.00 10.65
N ALA A 320 4.07 -1.02 9.99
CA ALA A 320 2.81 -0.43 10.42
C ALA A 320 1.67 -1.45 10.41
N GLU A 321 1.58 -2.28 9.37
CA GLU A 321 0.61 -3.38 9.28
C GLU A 321 0.81 -4.40 10.41
N GLU A 322 2.05 -4.77 10.71
CA GLU A 322 2.36 -5.70 11.79
C GLU A 322 2.02 -5.09 13.16
N GLN A 323 2.37 -3.82 13.41
CA GLN A 323 1.99 -3.12 14.64
C GLN A 323 0.47 -3.02 14.78
N ASN A 324 -0.25 -2.68 13.71
CA ASN A 324 -1.71 -2.60 13.74
C ASN A 324 -2.33 -3.97 14.03
N ARG A 325 -1.85 -5.04 13.41
CA ARG A 325 -2.29 -6.42 13.73
C ARG A 325 -2.05 -6.77 15.19
N ARG A 326 -0.89 -6.42 15.77
CA ARG A 326 -0.59 -6.65 17.19
C ARG A 326 -1.55 -5.89 18.09
N VAL A 327 -1.75 -4.61 17.84
CA VAL A 327 -2.68 -3.76 18.62
C VAL A 327 -4.11 -4.32 18.56
N ILE A 328 -4.61 -4.68 17.38
CA ILE A 328 -5.96 -5.27 17.24
C ILE A 328 -6.05 -6.59 18.01
N THR A 329 -5.04 -7.45 17.93
CA THR A 329 -5.04 -8.75 18.60
C THR A 329 -4.96 -8.60 20.12
N GLU A 330 -4.13 -7.70 20.63
CA GLU A 330 -4.02 -7.39 22.05
C GLU A 330 -5.30 -6.77 22.60
N ALA A 331 -5.88 -5.80 21.89
CA ALA A 331 -7.17 -5.20 22.24
C ALA A 331 -8.28 -6.26 22.30
N ALA A 332 -8.41 -7.11 21.28
CA ALA A 332 -9.41 -8.18 21.27
C ALA A 332 -9.21 -9.19 22.41
N LYS A 333 -7.95 -9.51 22.76
CA LYS A 333 -7.63 -10.38 23.90
C LYS A 333 -7.99 -9.71 25.22
N GLN A 334 -7.72 -8.42 25.36
CA GLN A 334 -8.07 -7.64 26.54
C GLN A 334 -9.59 -7.57 26.70
N ASP A 335 -10.32 -7.20 25.65
CA ASP A 335 -11.80 -7.16 25.63
C ASP A 335 -12.40 -8.52 26.01
N ALA A 336 -11.89 -9.62 25.45
CA ALA A 336 -12.36 -10.97 25.79
C ALA A 336 -12.13 -11.30 27.28
N SER A 337 -10.98 -10.90 27.83
CA SER A 337 -10.66 -11.10 29.24
C SER A 337 -11.54 -10.26 30.17
N GLU A 338 -11.78 -9.00 29.82
CA GLU A 338 -12.63 -8.07 30.56
C GLU A 338 -14.09 -8.51 30.51
N MET A 339 -14.56 -8.97 29.35
CA MET A 339 -15.91 -9.52 29.19
C MET A 339 -16.10 -10.76 30.07
N LYS A 340 -15.16 -11.71 30.06
CA LYS A 340 -15.21 -12.89 30.95
C LYS A 340 -15.22 -12.51 32.43
N ASN A 341 -14.40 -11.53 32.82
CA ASN A 341 -14.36 -11.03 34.20
C ASN A 341 -15.68 -10.34 34.59
N SER A 342 -16.25 -9.54 33.69
CA SER A 342 -17.54 -8.86 33.86
C SER A 342 -18.67 -9.86 34.00
N ASP A 343 -18.75 -10.86 33.12
CA ASP A 343 -19.79 -11.89 33.17
C ASP A 343 -19.68 -12.76 34.43
N SER A 344 -18.47 -13.08 34.86
CA SER A 344 -18.24 -13.77 36.14
C SER A 344 -18.74 -12.94 37.34
N LYS A 345 -18.51 -11.61 37.34
CA LYS A 345 -19.03 -10.71 38.38
C LYS A 345 -20.55 -10.59 38.32
N LYS A 346 -21.12 -10.42 37.12
CA LYS A 346 -22.58 -10.37 36.93
C LYS A 346 -23.25 -11.64 37.45
N SER A 347 -22.69 -12.82 37.14
CA SER A 347 -23.22 -14.09 37.63
C SER A 347 -23.19 -14.19 39.16
N LYS A 348 -22.08 -13.77 39.80
CA LYS A 348 -21.99 -13.71 41.28
C LYS A 348 -23.04 -12.77 41.89
N LEU A 349 -23.15 -11.54 41.37
CA LEU A 349 -24.13 -10.56 41.86
C LEU A 349 -25.58 -11.00 41.62
N GLN A 350 -25.85 -11.67 40.50
CA GLN A 350 -27.15 -12.27 40.23
C GLN A 350 -27.47 -13.38 41.25
N GLN A 351 -26.49 -14.22 41.57
CA GLN A 351 -26.66 -15.27 42.58
C GLN A 351 -26.90 -14.66 43.97
N GLU A 352 -26.11 -13.68 44.39
CA GLU A 352 -26.31 -12.95 45.64
C GLU A 352 -27.68 -12.27 45.69
N SER A 353 -28.15 -11.69 44.58
CA SER A 353 -29.49 -11.11 44.48
C SER A 353 -30.59 -12.15 44.68
N ILE A 354 -30.46 -13.33 44.08
CA ILE A 354 -31.40 -14.44 44.25
C ILE A 354 -31.39 -14.93 45.70
N GLU A 355 -30.22 -15.10 46.30
CA GLU A 355 -30.06 -15.55 47.69
C GLU A 355 -30.66 -14.54 48.67
N LEU A 356 -30.41 -13.24 48.47
CA LEU A 356 -30.98 -12.18 49.30
C LEU A 356 -32.51 -12.10 49.16
N LYS A 357 -33.05 -12.26 47.95
CA LYS A 357 -34.51 -12.32 47.73
C LYS A 357 -35.12 -13.50 48.48
N LYS A 358 -34.52 -14.69 48.37
CA LYS A 358 -34.96 -15.90 49.08
C LYS A 358 -34.91 -15.70 50.60
N LYS A 359 -33.86 -15.06 51.11
CA LYS A 359 -33.72 -14.74 52.53
C LYS A 359 -34.80 -13.76 52.99
N LEU A 360 -35.05 -12.70 52.22
CA LEU A 360 -36.10 -11.73 52.50
C LEU A 360 -37.49 -12.39 52.52
N GLU A 361 -37.80 -13.26 51.56
CA GLU A 361 -39.06 -14.01 51.53
C GLU A 361 -39.22 -14.91 52.77
N SER A 362 -38.17 -15.65 53.13
CA SER A 362 -38.13 -16.48 54.35
C SER A 362 -38.33 -15.65 55.62
N ASP A 363 -37.60 -14.55 55.78
CA ASP A 363 -37.70 -13.66 56.94
C ASP A 363 -39.10 -13.02 57.02
N THR A 364 -39.65 -12.59 55.88
CA THR A 364 -41.02 -12.05 55.82
C THR A 364 -42.06 -13.09 56.26
N LEU A 365 -41.90 -14.35 55.85
CA LEU A 365 -42.78 -15.44 56.24
C LEU A 365 -42.68 -15.75 57.74
N THR A 366 -41.47 -15.89 58.27
CA THR A 366 -41.26 -16.14 59.71
C THR A 366 -41.78 -14.99 60.57
N HIS A 367 -41.57 -13.73 60.15
CA HIS A 367 -42.14 -12.57 60.82
C HIS A 367 -43.66 -12.60 60.78
N ARG A 368 -44.27 -12.88 59.62
CA ARG A 368 -45.73 -13.01 59.49
C ARG A 368 -46.30 -14.11 60.39
N GLU A 369 -45.64 -15.26 60.48
CA GLU A 369 -46.05 -16.35 61.37
C GLU A 369 -45.92 -15.96 62.84
N SER A 370 -44.81 -15.33 63.23
CA SER A 370 -44.58 -14.86 64.60
C SER A 370 -45.61 -13.79 65.01
N GLU A 371 -45.94 -12.88 64.09
CA GLU A 371 -46.91 -11.81 64.28
C GLU A 371 -48.32 -12.39 64.45
N LEU A 372 -48.71 -13.35 63.60
CA LEU A 372 -49.98 -14.06 63.73
C LEU A 372 -50.06 -14.85 65.05
N ALA A 373 -48.96 -15.46 65.49
CA ALA A 373 -48.89 -16.16 66.77
C ALA A 373 -49.07 -15.19 67.95
N LEU A 374 -48.43 -14.02 67.90
CA LEU A 374 -48.59 -12.96 68.89
C LEU A 374 -50.02 -12.39 68.88
N ARG A 375 -50.63 -12.16 67.71
CA ARG A 375 -52.04 -11.75 67.61
C ARG A 375 -52.97 -12.78 68.26
N LYS A 376 -52.76 -14.07 67.98
CA LYS A 376 -53.55 -15.16 68.60
C LYS A 376 -53.37 -15.18 70.12
N ARG A 377 -52.14 -15.02 70.63
CA ARG A 377 -51.87 -14.96 72.08
C ARG A 377 -52.52 -13.72 72.71
N LYS A 378 -52.39 -12.55 72.07
CA LYS A 378 -53.03 -11.30 72.48
C LYS A 378 -54.55 -11.50 72.61
N TYR A 379 -55.20 -12.00 71.56
CA TYR A 379 -56.65 -12.24 71.56
C TYR A 379 -57.08 -13.20 72.68
N LYS A 380 -56.31 -14.26 72.95
CA LYS A 380 -56.58 -15.19 74.07
C LYS A 380 -56.54 -14.47 75.41
N ILE A 381 -55.48 -13.69 75.67
CA ILE A 381 -55.34 -12.94 76.93
C ILE A 381 -56.43 -11.88 77.05
N GLU A 382 -56.75 -11.15 75.97
CA GLU A 382 -57.86 -10.18 75.95
C GLU A 382 -59.19 -10.87 76.30
N THR A 383 -59.45 -12.05 75.74
CA THR A 383 -60.66 -12.84 76.07
C THR A 383 -60.65 -13.31 77.53
N GLU A 384 -59.51 -13.73 78.06
CA GLU A 384 -59.37 -14.10 79.47
C GLU A 384 -59.62 -12.90 80.41
N VAL A 385 -59.06 -11.73 80.08
CA VAL A 385 -59.30 -10.49 80.82
C VAL A 385 -60.76 -10.10 80.79
N GLU A 386 -61.40 -10.15 79.61
CA GLU A 386 -62.84 -9.89 79.46
C GLU A 386 -63.67 -10.84 80.33
N ASN A 387 -63.33 -12.13 80.34
CA ASN A 387 -63.98 -13.12 81.20
C ASN A 387 -63.79 -12.81 82.71
N TRP A 388 -62.60 -12.33 83.11
CA TRP A 388 -62.35 -11.91 84.49
C TRP A 388 -63.11 -10.65 84.87
N ILE A 389 -63.23 -9.68 83.96
CA ILE A 389 -64.05 -8.48 84.15
C ILE A 389 -65.51 -8.89 84.33
N GLN A 390 -66.05 -9.72 83.43
CA GLN A 390 -67.44 -10.20 83.55
C GLN A 390 -67.70 -10.94 84.87
N LYS A 391 -66.77 -11.79 85.31
CA LYS A 391 -66.86 -12.44 86.62
C LYS A 391 -66.85 -11.43 87.76
N TYR A 392 -65.93 -10.47 87.74
CA TYR A 392 -65.85 -9.43 88.76
C TYR A 392 -67.11 -8.58 88.80
N ASP A 393 -67.63 -8.13 87.66
CA ASP A 393 -68.85 -7.34 87.56
C ASP A 393 -70.07 -8.12 88.07
N THR A 394 -70.14 -9.43 87.77
CA THR A 394 -71.19 -10.31 88.28
C THR A 394 -71.09 -10.47 89.80
N ASP A 395 -69.92 -10.87 90.31
CA ASP A 395 -69.69 -11.08 91.75
C ASP A 395 -69.89 -9.78 92.55
N MET A 396 -69.41 -8.64 92.05
CA MET A 396 -69.63 -7.34 92.69
C MET A 396 -71.08 -6.89 92.61
N GLY A 397 -71.77 -7.17 91.50
CA GLY A 397 -73.21 -6.96 91.37
C GLY A 397 -74.00 -7.75 92.41
N GLU A 398 -73.74 -9.07 92.52
CA GLU A 398 -74.37 -9.94 93.51
C GLU A 398 -74.09 -9.45 94.94
N ARG A 399 -72.86 -9.04 95.25
CA ARG A 399 -72.52 -8.49 96.57
C ARG A 399 -73.17 -7.14 96.85
N GLN A 400 -73.34 -6.30 95.84
CA GLN A 400 -74.07 -5.06 95.99
C GLN A 400 -75.56 -5.32 96.23
N ASP A 401 -76.16 -6.27 95.49
CA ASP A 401 -77.55 -6.69 95.69
C ASP A 401 -77.77 -7.26 97.10
N GLU A 402 -76.85 -8.10 97.58
CA GLU A 402 -76.86 -8.61 98.96
C GLU A 402 -76.73 -7.49 100.00
N PHE A 403 -75.82 -6.54 99.78
CA PHE A 403 -75.63 -5.39 100.67
C PHE A 403 -76.88 -4.52 100.71
N ASP A 404 -77.45 -4.19 99.56
CA ASP A 404 -78.66 -3.37 99.46
C ASP A 404 -79.84 -4.08 100.13
N ALA A 405 -79.98 -5.39 99.94
CA ALA A 405 -80.98 -6.20 100.65
C ALA A 405 -80.77 -6.17 102.16
N LEU A 406 -79.54 -6.35 102.66
CA LEU A 406 -79.23 -6.24 104.08
C LEU A 406 -79.46 -4.82 104.63
N ASP A 407 -79.14 -3.78 103.87
CA ASP A 407 -79.40 -2.40 104.27
C ASP A 407 -80.91 -2.11 104.34
N THR A 408 -81.71 -2.66 103.42
CA THR A 408 -83.18 -2.57 103.51
C THR A 408 -83.72 -3.25 104.78
N ILE A 409 -83.17 -4.43 105.15
CA ILE A 409 -83.54 -5.11 106.40
C ILE A 409 -83.06 -4.30 107.60
N TYR A 410 -81.81 -3.85 107.61
CA TYR A 410 -81.24 -3.06 108.70
C TYR A 410 -82.00 -1.76 108.93
N THR A 411 -82.37 -1.04 107.87
CA THR A 411 -83.16 0.19 107.97
C THR A 411 -84.54 -0.08 108.55
N GLU A 412 -85.19 -1.18 108.17
CA GLU A 412 -86.46 -1.61 108.72
C GLU A 412 -86.34 -2.07 110.18
N GLU A 413 -85.34 -2.87 110.53
CA GLU A 413 -85.05 -3.28 111.91
C GLU A 413 -84.71 -2.07 112.79
N LYS A 414 -83.96 -1.10 112.27
CA LYS A 414 -83.65 0.16 112.97
C LYS A 414 -84.90 1.00 113.18
N ARG A 415 -85.82 1.03 112.20
CA ARG A 415 -87.14 1.66 112.33
C ARG A 415 -87.93 0.99 113.44
N GLN A 416 -88.00 -0.35 113.44
CA GLN A 416 -88.69 -1.13 114.48
C GLN A 416 -88.06 -0.94 115.85
N LEU A 417 -86.73 -0.91 115.94
CA LEU A 417 -86.01 -0.64 117.19
C LEU A 417 -86.35 0.75 117.72
N ASN A 418 -86.35 1.78 116.87
CA ASN A 418 -86.76 3.13 117.27
C ASN A 418 -88.21 3.15 117.79
N GLU A 419 -89.14 2.46 117.11
CA GLU A 419 -90.51 2.32 117.58
C GLU A 419 -90.59 1.62 118.95
N LEU A 420 -89.81 0.55 119.16
CA LEU A 420 -89.73 -0.14 120.45
C LEU A 420 -89.09 0.75 121.52
N GLU A 421 -88.02 1.48 121.21
CA GLU A 421 -87.40 2.44 122.14
C GLU A 421 -88.37 3.54 122.55
N GLU A 422 -89.17 4.06 121.63
CA GLU A 422 -90.23 5.02 121.95
C GLU A 422 -91.30 4.38 122.86
N ARG A 423 -91.72 3.15 122.57
CA ARG A 423 -92.64 2.39 123.44
C ARG A 423 -92.03 2.12 124.82
N PHE A 424 -90.74 1.78 124.90
CA PHE A 424 -90.03 1.61 126.17
C PHE A 424 -89.90 2.94 126.91
N LYS A 425 -89.63 4.05 126.24
CA LYS A 425 -89.65 5.39 126.85
C LYS A 425 -91.02 5.75 127.41
N THR A 426 -92.10 5.41 126.71
CA THR A 426 -93.47 5.62 127.26
C THR A 426 -93.73 4.70 128.44
N LEU A 427 -93.36 3.42 128.35
CA LEU A 427 -93.55 2.44 129.43
C LEU A 427 -92.68 2.77 130.65
N GLU A 428 -91.47 3.30 130.45
CA GLU A 428 -90.57 3.73 131.51
C GLU A 428 -91.15 4.95 132.24
N LYS A 429 -91.77 5.90 131.53
CA LYS A 429 -92.55 6.98 132.17
C LYS A 429 -93.70 6.43 133.01
N GLU A 430 -94.49 5.51 132.46
CA GLU A 430 -95.59 4.86 133.20
C GLU A 430 -95.07 4.06 134.41
N TYR A 431 -93.96 3.33 134.26
CA TYR A 431 -93.32 2.57 135.33
C TYR A 431 -92.80 3.51 136.43
N LEU A 432 -92.15 4.60 136.08
CA LEU A 432 -91.70 5.62 137.02
C LEU A 432 -92.88 6.26 137.74
N GLU A 433 -93.98 6.58 137.04
CA GLU A 433 -95.20 7.07 137.67
C GLU A 433 -95.80 6.06 138.66
N ILE A 434 -95.81 4.76 138.33
CA ILE A 434 -96.28 3.70 139.24
C ILE A 434 -95.36 3.53 140.45
N VAL A 435 -94.04 3.54 140.24
CA VAL A 435 -93.04 3.43 141.32
C VAL A 435 -93.10 4.65 142.23
N GLU A 436 -93.24 5.84 141.66
CA GLU A 436 -93.33 7.10 142.38
C GLU A 436 -94.67 7.21 143.12
N ALA A 437 -95.77 6.75 142.53
CA ALA A 437 -97.05 6.60 143.22
C ALA A 437 -96.96 5.61 144.40
N ARG A 438 -96.22 4.50 144.25
CA ARG A 438 -95.95 3.57 145.36
C ARG A 438 -95.04 4.19 146.43
N ARG A 439 -94.05 4.99 146.05
CA ARG A 439 -93.16 5.72 146.97
C ARG A 439 -93.94 6.74 147.80
N ILE A 440 -94.75 7.58 147.15
CA ILE A 440 -95.63 8.56 147.80
C ILE A 440 -96.66 7.87 148.71
N ALA A 441 -97.23 6.74 148.28
CA ALA A 441 -98.16 5.98 149.10
C ALA A 441 -97.49 5.39 150.36
N LYS A 442 -96.27 4.86 150.23
CA LYS A 442 -95.48 4.33 151.36
C LYS A 442 -95.06 5.44 152.33
N GLU A 443 -94.63 6.58 151.81
CA GLU A 443 -94.22 7.74 152.62
C GLU A 443 -95.42 8.36 153.38
N LYS A 444 -96.60 8.44 152.75
CA LYS A 444 -97.85 8.81 153.44
C LYS A 444 -98.24 7.82 154.54
N ALA A 445 -98.06 6.52 154.33
CA ALA A 445 -98.33 5.50 155.34
C ALA A 445 -97.38 5.62 156.54
N GLU A 446 -96.07 5.80 156.31
CA GLU A 446 -95.08 6.02 157.38
C GLU A 446 -95.28 7.36 158.11
N ALA A 447 -95.69 8.42 157.42
CA ALA A 447 -96.01 9.71 158.04
C ALA A 447 -97.23 9.60 158.96
N ALA A 448 -98.29 8.91 158.52
CA ALA A 448 -99.47 8.64 159.35
C ALA A 448 -99.13 7.78 160.58
N GLU A 449 -98.25 6.79 160.42
CA GLU A 449 -97.78 5.96 161.54
C GLU A 449 -96.94 6.76 162.55
N ARG A 450 -96.08 7.65 162.07
CA ARG A 450 -95.29 8.57 162.92
C ARG A 450 -96.18 9.53 163.70
N GLU A 451 -97.20 10.10 163.06
CA GLU A 451 -98.15 11.01 163.72
C GLU A 451 -98.97 10.29 164.80
N LEU A 452 -99.44 9.07 164.51
CA LEU A 452 -100.12 8.22 165.48
C LEU A 452 -99.20 7.88 166.67
N ASN A 453 -97.94 7.52 166.41
CA ASN A 453 -96.96 7.21 167.45
C ASN A 453 -96.62 8.43 168.33
N LEU A 454 -96.62 9.63 167.77
CA LEU A 454 -96.42 10.87 168.51
C LEU A 454 -97.60 11.16 169.46
N LYS A 455 -98.83 10.98 168.96
CA LYS A 455 -100.07 11.09 169.75
C LYS A 455 -100.09 10.09 170.91
N ILE A 456 -99.64 8.84 170.68
CA ILE A 456 -99.52 7.81 171.72
C ILE A 456 -98.45 8.17 172.76
N ARG A 457 -97.30 8.73 172.35
CA ARG A 457 -96.24 9.18 173.26
C ARG A 457 -96.67 10.35 174.13
N ALA A 458 -97.33 11.35 173.56
CA ALA A 458 -97.89 12.48 174.31
C ALA A 458 -98.92 12.02 175.34
N ALA A 459 -99.81 11.09 174.97
CA ALA A 459 -100.79 10.50 175.90
C ALA A 459 -100.13 9.75 177.07
N ARG A 460 -99.06 8.97 176.81
CA ARG A 460 -98.31 8.26 177.87
C ARG A 460 -97.59 9.22 178.83
N LEU A 461 -97.02 10.32 178.31
CA LEU A 461 -96.31 11.31 179.12
C LEU A 461 -97.26 12.02 180.09
N ILE A 462 -98.42 12.48 179.59
CA ILE A 462 -99.46 13.15 180.38
C ILE A 462 -100.00 12.21 181.47
N GLN A 463 -100.27 10.94 181.15
CA GLN A 463 -100.71 9.94 182.12
C GLN A 463 -99.66 9.68 183.22
N SER A 464 -98.37 9.69 182.88
CA SER A 464 -97.28 9.45 183.83
C SER A 464 -97.05 10.61 184.80
N LEU A 465 -97.14 11.86 184.32
CA LEU A 465 -96.94 13.08 185.13
C LEU A 465 -98.08 13.29 186.12
N TRP A 466 -99.33 13.01 185.74
CA TRP A 466 -100.48 13.09 186.65
C TRP A 466 -100.44 12.01 187.74
N ARG A 467 -100.03 10.77 187.40
CA ARG A 467 -99.81 9.69 188.37
C ARG A 467 -98.66 10.00 189.32
N ALA A 468 -97.58 10.63 188.85
CA ALA A 468 -96.44 11.06 189.66
C ALA A 468 -96.77 12.24 190.59
N HIS A 469 -97.56 13.22 190.15
CA HIS A 469 -98.01 14.34 190.99
C HIS A 469 -98.97 13.88 192.10
N ARG A 470 -99.91 12.97 191.77
CA ARG A 470 -100.81 12.37 192.77
C ARG A 470 -100.05 11.51 193.80
N ALA A 471 -98.97 10.83 193.38
CA ALA A 471 -98.12 10.05 194.29
C ALA A 471 -97.20 10.92 195.19
N ARG A 472 -96.74 12.09 194.72
CA ARG A 472 -95.77 12.93 195.46
C ARG A 472 -96.40 13.87 196.51
N LYS A 473 -97.71 14.13 196.46
CA LYS A 473 -98.39 14.94 197.49
C LYS A 473 -98.68 14.16 198.79
N GLN A 474 -98.65 12.83 198.74
CA GLN A 474 -99.07 11.93 199.84
C GLN A 474 -97.92 11.29 200.66
N LEU A 475 -96.67 11.80 200.66
CA LEU A 475 -95.54 11.10 201.34
C LEU A 475 -94.49 11.98 202.11
N ASN A 476 -94.90 13.10 202.74
CA ASN A 476 -94.16 13.85 203.80
C ASN A 476 -95.09 14.50 204.86
N LYS A 477 -95.14 14.05 206.12
CA LYS A 477 -96.35 13.62 206.90
C LYS A 477 -96.74 12.23 206.39
N LYS A 478 -97.96 11.79 206.59
CA LYS A 478 -98.65 10.96 205.59
C LYS A 478 -98.32 9.45 205.69
N LYS A 479 -99.23 8.81 206.41
CA LYS A 479 -99.40 7.42 206.87
C LYS A 479 -99.12 6.28 205.87
N LYS A 480 -98.38 5.28 206.39
CA LYS A 480 -98.77 3.88 206.69
C LYS A 480 -99.06 2.88 205.53
N GLY A 481 -98.39 1.72 205.59
CA GLY A 481 -98.90 0.40 205.14
C GLY A 481 -98.38 -0.06 203.76
N LYS A 482 -97.44 -1.01 203.62
CA LYS A 482 -97.44 -2.47 203.86
C LYS A 482 -98.22 -3.30 202.79
N LYS A 483 -97.45 -4.12 202.06
CA LYS A 483 -97.70 -5.52 201.60
C LYS A 483 -98.72 -5.86 200.49
N GLY A 484 -98.27 -6.73 199.59
CA GLY A 484 -99.08 -7.78 198.91
C GLY A 484 -98.81 -7.87 197.40
N LYS A 485 -98.03 -8.80 196.83
CA LYS A 485 -98.14 -10.28 196.78
C LYS A 485 -99.12 -10.78 195.68
N LYS A 486 -98.53 -11.26 194.58
CA LYS A 486 -98.69 -12.60 193.93
C LYS A 486 -100.11 -13.14 193.63
N GLY A 487 -100.35 -13.44 192.35
CA GLY A 487 -101.36 -14.38 191.83
C GLY A 487 -101.48 -14.18 190.30
N LYS A 488 -101.16 -15.08 189.35
CA LYS A 488 -101.32 -16.54 189.14
C LYS A 488 -102.49 -16.82 188.16
N LYS A 489 -102.14 -17.40 186.99
CA LYS A 489 -102.92 -18.27 186.07
C LYS A 489 -104.19 -17.63 185.44
N SER A 490 -104.70 -18.00 184.26
CA SER A 490 -104.56 -19.17 183.38
C SER A 490 -105.25 -18.89 182.03
N GLY A 491 -104.76 -19.50 180.94
CA GLY A 491 -105.57 -20.25 179.96
C GLY A 491 -106.38 -19.51 178.87
N GLY A 492 -106.14 -19.90 177.61
CA GLY A 492 -107.24 -20.26 176.70
C GLY A 492 -107.40 -19.54 175.35
N LYS A 493 -106.93 -20.22 174.28
CA LYS A 493 -107.65 -20.59 173.02
C LYS A 493 -107.98 -19.57 171.89
N LYS A 494 -107.67 -20.04 170.65
CA LYS A 494 -108.27 -19.78 169.31
C LYS A 494 -107.97 -18.40 168.67
N LYS A 495 -107.83 -18.21 167.34
CA LYS A 495 -108.22 -18.97 166.14
C LYS A 495 -107.49 -18.39 164.89
N LYS A 496 -107.31 -19.24 163.86
CA LYS A 496 -107.23 -19.04 162.38
C LYS A 496 -106.81 -17.69 161.76
N ARG A 497 -105.97 -17.91 160.73
CA ARG A 497 -105.54 -17.09 159.58
C ARG A 497 -104.41 -16.10 159.84
#